data_AF-A0AAD4JVJ0-F1
#
_entry.id   AF-A0AAD4JVJ0-F1
#
_cell.length_a   1.000
_cell.length_b   1.000
_cell.length_c   1.000
_cell.angle_alpha   90.00
_cell.angle_beta   90.00
_cell.angle_gamma   90.00
#
_symmetry.space_group_name_H-M   'P 1'
#
loop_
_entity.id
_entity.type
_entity.pdbx_description
1 polymer ?
#
loop_
_entity_poly.entity_id
_entity_poly.type
_entity_poly.pdbx_seq_one_letter_code
_entity_poly.pdbx_strand_id
1 'polypeptide(L)'
;MATTSSSSSVSCVSSKSAAAAAPQTAYALFMHRAELQRKCVQFAQLSETKIQLTALLIDELKQRMANCSYEDLQILVRQTEFKRSLEKKLRHRRKQLKALAKLQKVSIPKRVQ
;
A
#
# COMPACT_ATOMS: atom_id res chain seq x y z
N MET A 1 -42.04 21.89 12.42
CA MET A 1 -42.48 22.40 11.10
C MET A 1 -42.11 21.39 10.03
N ALA A 2 -42.88 21.40 8.95
CA ALA A 2 -43.12 20.32 8.01
C ALA A 2 -41.92 19.83 7.16
N THR A 3 -42.05 18.55 6.82
CA THR A 3 -41.59 17.79 5.64
C THR A 3 -41.15 18.55 4.39
N THR A 4 -40.09 18.05 3.74
CA THR A 4 -40.01 17.61 2.33
C THR A 4 -38.71 16.78 2.19
N SER A 5 -38.72 15.48 1.89
CA SER A 5 -39.07 14.81 0.64
C SER A 5 -38.27 15.34 -0.55
N SER A 6 -37.15 14.71 -0.87
CA SER A 6 -36.54 14.77 -2.19
C SER A 6 -35.91 13.41 -2.52
N SER A 7 -36.80 12.56 -3.01
CA SER A 7 -36.54 11.36 -3.79
C SER A 7 -35.92 11.71 -5.13
N SER A 8 -34.81 11.07 -5.48
CA SER A 8 -34.33 10.88 -6.85
C SER A 8 -33.38 9.68 -6.80
N SER A 9 -33.82 8.55 -7.36
CA SER A 9 -33.31 8.02 -8.63
C SER A 9 -32.14 7.05 -8.34
N VAL A 10 -32.07 5.81 -8.81
CA VAL A 10 -32.61 5.12 -9.97
C VAL A 10 -32.64 3.63 -9.64
N SER A 11 -33.73 2.96 -10.00
CA SER A 11 -33.78 1.51 -10.07
C SER A 11 -33.05 1.05 -11.34
N CYS A 12 -31.89 0.42 -11.21
CA CYS A 12 -31.31 -0.38 -12.29
C CYS A 12 -31.61 -1.86 -12.03
N VAL A 13 -32.74 -2.30 -12.57
CA VAL A 13 -32.99 -3.70 -12.89
C VAL A 13 -31.91 -4.17 -13.87
N SER A 14 -31.03 -5.06 -13.42
CA SER A 14 -30.17 -5.86 -14.29
C SER A 14 -30.54 -7.32 -14.17
N SER A 15 -31.67 -7.65 -14.80
CA SER A 15 -31.96 -9.02 -15.18
C SER A 15 -31.51 -9.24 -16.63
N LYS A 16 -30.59 -10.22 -16.79
CA LYS A 16 -30.39 -11.07 -17.99
C LYS A 16 -29.18 -10.76 -18.92
N SER A 17 -27.99 -11.27 -18.56
CA SER A 17 -26.96 -11.81 -19.49
C SER A 17 -25.81 -12.57 -18.77
N ALA A 18 -26.11 -13.50 -17.86
CA ALA A 18 -25.10 -14.15 -17.02
C ALA A 18 -23.98 -14.92 -17.78
N ALA A 19 -24.19 -15.31 -19.04
CA ALA A 19 -23.21 -16.09 -19.82
C ALA A 19 -22.17 -15.24 -20.58
N ALA A 20 -22.52 -14.03 -21.03
CA ALA A 20 -21.60 -13.13 -21.74
C ALA A 20 -20.88 -12.15 -20.81
N ALA A 21 -21.43 -11.89 -19.62
CA ALA A 21 -20.83 -11.05 -18.61
C ALA A 21 -19.63 -11.72 -17.91
N ALA A 22 -19.57 -13.05 -17.83
CA ALA A 22 -18.50 -13.77 -17.14
C ALA A 22 -17.06 -13.39 -17.59
N PRO A 23 -16.73 -13.38 -18.91
CA PRO A 23 -15.41 -12.95 -19.37
C PRO A 23 -15.15 -11.45 -19.14
N GLN A 24 -16.17 -10.60 -19.29
CA GLN A 24 -16.06 -9.15 -19.05
C GLN A 24 -15.85 -8.84 -17.55
N THR A 25 -16.56 -9.53 -16.67
CA THR A 25 -16.39 -9.46 -15.21
C THR A 25 -15.04 -10.02 -14.79
N ALA A 26 -14.60 -11.15 -15.36
CA ALA A 26 -13.28 -11.72 -15.08
C ALA A 26 -12.15 -10.75 -15.47
N TYR A 27 -12.26 -10.11 -16.64
CA TYR A 27 -11.31 -9.10 -17.10
C TYR A 27 -11.32 -7.85 -16.21
N ALA A 28 -12.49 -7.34 -15.83
CA ALA A 28 -12.61 -6.20 -14.92
C ALA A 28 -11.97 -6.50 -13.55
N LEU A 29 -12.20 -7.70 -13.00
CA LEU A 29 -11.58 -8.15 -11.74
C LEU A 29 -10.05 -8.31 -11.87
N PHE A 30 -9.57 -8.80 -13.02
CA PHE A 30 -8.14 -8.89 -13.32
C PHE A 30 -7.48 -7.51 -13.34
N MET A 31 -8.06 -6.56 -14.09
CA MET A 31 -7.55 -5.18 -14.18
C MET A 31 -7.54 -4.50 -12.82
N HIS A 32 -8.61 -4.68 -12.02
CA HIS A 32 -8.66 -4.16 -10.66
C HIS A 32 -7.56 -4.74 -9.76
N ARG A 33 -7.30 -6.05 -9.85
CA ARG A 33 -6.19 -6.70 -9.11
C ARG A 33 -4.83 -6.19 -9.55
N ALA A 34 -4.62 -6.01 -10.86
CA ALA A 34 -3.37 -5.47 -11.41
C ALA A 34 -3.12 -4.03 -10.92
N GLU A 35 -4.17 -3.20 -10.89
CA GLU A 35 -4.09 -1.83 -10.39
C GLU A 35 -3.78 -1.77 -8.88
N LEU A 36 -4.42 -2.63 -8.08
CA LEU A 36 -4.11 -2.77 -6.66
C LEU A 36 -2.66 -3.19 -6.42
N GLN A 37 -2.12 -4.10 -7.25
CA GLN A 37 -0.73 -4.54 -7.16
C GLN A 37 0.25 -3.39 -7.49
N ARG A 38 -0.01 -2.60 -8.55
CA ARG A 38 0.83 -1.45 -8.93
C ARG A 38 0.97 -0.44 -7.79
N LYS A 39 -0.14 -0.06 -7.16
CA LYS A 39 -0.13 0.86 -6.00
C LYS A 39 0.65 0.32 -4.80
N CYS A 40 0.57 -0.99 -4.56
CA CYS A 40 1.34 -1.64 -3.49
C CYS A 40 2.86 -1.61 -3.74
N VAL A 41 3.28 -1.84 -4.98
CA VAL A 41 4.71 -1.83 -5.36
C VAL A 41 5.28 -0.42 -5.26
N GLN A 42 4.55 0.58 -5.78
CA GLN A 42 4.94 1.99 -5.68
C GLN A 42 5.06 2.43 -4.23
N PHE A 43 4.14 2.04 -3.34
CA PHE A 43 4.24 2.38 -1.91
C PHE A 43 5.52 1.86 -1.27
N ALA A 44 5.93 0.62 -1.60
CA ALA A 44 7.15 0.04 -1.06
C ALA A 44 8.40 0.77 -1.57
N GLN A 45 8.48 1.04 -2.87
CA GLN A 45 9.57 1.78 -3.50
C GLN A 45 9.66 3.21 -2.94
N LEU A 46 8.54 3.94 -2.87
CA LEU A 46 8.49 5.27 -2.28
C LEU A 46 8.93 5.27 -0.81
N SER A 47 8.55 4.24 -0.04
CA SER A 47 8.98 4.12 1.36
C SER A 47 10.48 3.85 1.47
N GLU A 48 11.05 3.05 0.57
CA GLU A 48 12.50 2.80 0.52
C GLU A 48 13.28 4.07 0.14
N THR A 49 12.84 4.81 -0.88
CA THR A 49 13.45 6.10 -1.25
C THR A 49 13.33 7.12 -0.10
N LYS A 50 12.19 7.18 0.58
CA LYS A 50 12.03 8.03 1.79
C LYS A 50 13.03 7.66 2.88
N ILE A 51 13.25 6.37 3.14
CA ILE A 51 14.26 5.92 4.11
C ILE A 51 15.66 6.36 3.69
N GLN A 52 16.02 6.22 2.40
CA GLN A 52 17.32 6.63 1.88
C GLN A 52 17.54 8.13 2.04
N LEU A 53 16.59 8.95 1.61
CA LEU A 53 16.67 10.42 1.75
C LEU A 53 16.75 10.83 3.21
N THR A 54 15.93 10.25 4.08
CA THR A 54 15.99 10.51 5.52
C THR A 54 17.34 10.10 6.12
N ALA A 55 17.97 9.02 5.65
CA ALA A 55 19.30 8.64 6.13
C ALA A 55 20.36 9.68 5.75
N LEU A 56 20.34 10.17 4.51
CA LEU A 56 21.25 11.22 4.05
C LEU A 56 21.08 12.51 4.88
N LEU A 57 19.84 12.92 5.14
CA LEU A 57 19.55 14.10 5.98
C LEU A 57 20.07 13.94 7.41
N ILE A 58 19.95 12.74 7.98
CA ILE A 58 20.48 12.42 9.31
C ILE A 58 22.02 12.52 9.31
N ASP A 59 22.67 12.00 8.28
CA ASP A 59 24.12 11.99 8.19
C ASP A 59 24.69 13.41 7.98
N GLU A 60 24.00 14.24 7.19
CA GLU A 60 24.31 15.66 7.06
C GLU A 60 24.13 16.41 8.39
N LEU A 61 23.03 16.15 9.12
CA LEU A 61 22.81 16.75 10.44
C LEU A 61 23.92 16.35 11.43
N LYS A 62 24.32 15.07 11.42
CA LYS A 62 25.40 14.56 12.27
C LYS A 62 26.73 15.27 12.03
N GLN A 63 27.06 15.57 10.77
CA GLN A 63 28.27 16.34 10.45
C GLN A 63 28.22 17.77 10.99
N ARG A 64 27.03 18.36 11.08
CA ARG A 64 26.82 19.72 11.62
C ARG A 64 26.70 19.78 13.15
N MET A 65 26.59 18.62 13.84
CA MET A 65 26.35 18.56 15.28
C MET A 65 27.48 19.13 16.15
N ALA A 66 28.67 19.40 15.59
CA ALA A 66 29.71 20.14 16.30
C ALA A 66 29.23 21.53 16.77
N ASN A 67 28.31 22.16 16.01
CA ASN A 67 27.67 23.44 16.31
C ASN A 67 26.13 23.28 16.46
N CYS A 68 25.68 22.19 17.08
CA CYS A 68 24.28 21.78 17.12
C CYS A 68 23.37 22.83 17.78
N SER A 69 22.35 23.31 17.06
CA SER A 69 21.21 24.03 17.64
C SER A 69 20.20 23.04 18.24
N TYR A 70 19.39 23.50 19.19
CA TYR A 70 18.29 22.71 19.74
C TYR A 70 17.28 22.26 18.66
N GLU A 71 17.07 23.09 17.64
CA GLU A 71 16.21 22.76 16.50
C GLU A 71 16.74 21.56 15.70
N ASP A 72 18.07 21.48 15.48
CA ASP A 72 18.69 20.37 14.78
C ASP A 72 18.47 19.05 15.54
N LEU A 73 18.53 19.09 16.87
CA LEU A 73 18.29 17.92 17.72
C LEU A 73 16.83 17.45 17.60
N GLN A 74 15.86 18.36 17.57
CA GLN A 74 14.45 18.00 17.35
C GLN A 74 14.22 17.40 15.97
N ILE A 75 14.84 17.97 14.93
CA ILE A 75 14.75 17.46 13.56
C ILE A 75 15.31 16.04 13.50
N LEU A 76 16.48 15.81 14.11
CA LEU A 76 17.11 14.50 14.15
C LEU A 76 16.22 13.44 14.80
N VAL A 77 15.59 13.76 15.93
CA VAL A 77 14.65 12.86 16.61
C VAL A 77 13.47 12.52 15.71
N ARG A 78 12.80 13.53 15.14
CA ARG A 78 11.65 13.33 14.24
C ARG A 78 12.01 12.46 13.03
N GLN A 79 13.15 12.73 12.39
CA GLN A 79 13.62 11.95 11.25
C GLN A 79 13.97 10.52 11.63
N THR A 80 14.57 10.31 12.81
CA THR A 80 14.91 8.99 13.33
C THR A 80 13.65 8.16 13.61
N GLU A 81 12.64 8.77 14.25
CA GLU A 81 11.36 8.12 14.53
C GLU A 81 10.62 7.77 13.23
N PHE A 82 10.58 8.70 12.28
CA PHE A 82 9.97 8.48 10.98
C PHE A 82 10.62 7.31 10.23
N LYS A 83 11.96 7.25 10.19
CA LYS A 83 12.72 6.14 9.60
C LYS A 83 12.36 4.81 10.24
N ARG A 84 12.38 4.72 11.59
CA ARG A 84 12.00 3.49 12.32
C ARG A 84 10.56 3.05 12.01
N SER A 85 9.63 3.99 11.92
CA SER A 85 8.23 3.72 11.60
C SER A 85 8.08 3.14 10.19
N LEU A 86 8.75 3.72 9.19
CA LEU A 86 8.74 3.20 7.82
C LEU A 86 9.36 1.81 7.72
N GLU A 87 10.51 1.60 8.37
CA GLU A 87 11.16 0.28 8.43
C GLU A 87 10.25 -0.78 9.05
N LYS A 88 9.53 -0.45 10.14
CA LYS A 88 8.57 -1.35 10.77
C LYS A 88 7.43 -1.73 9.82
N LYS A 89 6.86 -0.75 9.11
CA LYS A 89 5.80 -0.97 8.10
C LYS A 89 6.27 -1.88 6.97
N LEU A 90 7.46 -1.63 6.42
CA LEU A 90 8.06 -2.45 5.36
C LEU A 90 8.36 -3.87 5.84
N ARG A 91 8.93 -4.03 7.04
CA ARG A 91 9.19 -5.34 7.65
C ARG A 91 7.89 -6.14 7.82
N HIS A 92 6.83 -5.51 8.33
CA HIS A 92 5.53 -6.15 8.47
C HIS A 92 4.95 -6.57 7.12
N ARG A 93 5.00 -5.68 6.12
CA ARG A 93 4.53 -5.97 4.76
C ARG A 93 5.30 -7.13 4.11
N ARG A 94 6.62 -7.16 4.24
CA ARG A 94 7.46 -8.27 3.76
C ARG A 94 7.08 -9.59 4.43
N LYS A 95 6.76 -9.60 5.73
CA LYS A 95 6.26 -10.80 6.43
C LYS A 95 4.92 -11.28 5.87
N GLN A 96 3.96 -10.36 5.66
CA GLN A 96 2.65 -10.70 5.06
C GLN A 96 2.81 -11.30 3.67
N LEU A 97 3.62 -10.70 2.80
CA LEU A 97 3.87 -11.21 1.45
C LEU A 97 4.51 -12.60 1.47
N LYS A 98 5.47 -12.83 2.37
CA LYS A 98 6.07 -14.17 2.57
C LYS A 98 5.03 -15.20 3.02
N ALA A 99 4.09 -14.83 3.90
CA ALA A 99 3.03 -15.72 4.34
C ALA A 99 2.07 -16.07 3.19
N LEU A 100 1.64 -15.08 2.41
CA LEU A 100 0.78 -15.29 1.23
C LEU A 100 1.47 -16.18 0.18
N ALA A 101 2.76 -15.97 -0.08
CA ALA A 101 3.53 -16.79 -1.02
C ALA A 101 3.65 -18.26 -0.56
N LYS A 102 3.68 -18.52 0.76
CA LYS A 102 3.65 -19.89 1.30
C LYS A 102 2.29 -20.55 1.08
N LEU A 103 1.18 -19.82 1.31
CA LEU A 103 -0.17 -20.35 1.09
C LEU A 103 -0.41 -20.70 -0.38
N GLN A 104 0.07 -19.89 -1.32
CA GLN A 104 -0.05 -20.17 -2.77
C GLN A 104 0.75 -21.41 -3.22
N LYS A 105 1.86 -21.73 -2.56
CA LYS A 105 2.66 -22.93 -2.86
C LYS A 105 1.99 -24.22 -2.36
N VAL A 106 1.16 -24.14 -1.32
CA VAL A 106 0.43 -25.29 -0.76
C VAL A 106 -0.79 -25.65 -1.62
N SER A 107 -1.39 -24.69 -2.34
CA SER A 107 -2.59 -24.92 -3.16
C SER A 107 -2.33 -25.47 -4.58
N ILE A 108 -1.07 -25.67 -4.98
CA ILE A 108 -0.74 -26.29 -6.28
C ILE A 108 -0.38 -27.75 -6.01
N PRO A 109 -1.33 -28.71 -6.14
CA PRO A 109 -0.97 -30.12 -6.10
C PRO A 109 -0.01 -30.39 -7.27
N LYS A 110 1.16 -30.96 -6.96
CA LYS A 110 2.07 -31.47 -7.98
C LYS A 110 1.28 -32.50 -8.77
N ARG A 111 0.95 -32.18 -10.03
CA ARG A 111 0.38 -33.12 -10.98
C ARG A 111 1.46 -34.20 -11.18
N VAL A 112 1.26 -35.34 -10.52
CA VAL A 112 2.06 -36.55 -10.71
C VAL A 112 1.91 -36.93 -12.19
N GLN A 113 3.03 -37.00 -12.90
CA GLN A 113 3.11 -37.59 -14.24
C GLN A 113 3.27 -39.09 -14.12
#